data_AF-A0A0N7Z8D0-F1
#
_entry.id   AF-A0A0N7Z8D0-F1
#
_cell.length_a   1.000
_cell.length_b   1.000
_cell.length_c   1.000
_cell.angle_alpha   90.00
_cell.angle_beta   90.00
_cell.angle_gamma   90.00
#
_symmetry.space_group_name_H-M   'P 1'
#
loop_
_entity.id
_entity.type
_entity.pdbx_description
1 polymer ?
#
loop_
_entity_poly.entity_id
_entity_poly.type
_entity_poly.pdbx_seq_one_letter_code
_entity_poly.pdbx_strand_id
1 'polypeptide(L)'
;MKRIIVLTFFGILGCTFCAHVRTGPEGCQDVYNQAASNLNNEQFYKGSWYVTYGKYQNHTSLCTKFDMTWTPLQITYDVNTVKITCKGEALQSGARHTEYKCKAPECFNFNTTS
;
A
#
# COMPACT_ATOMS: atom_id res chain seq x y z
N MET A 1 -1.64 -59.91 -8.86
CA MET A 1 -2.90 -59.16 -8.67
C MET A 1 -3.08 -58.85 -7.19
N LYS A 2 -3.12 -57.56 -6.82
CA LYS A 2 -3.96 -56.98 -5.76
C LYS A 2 -3.85 -55.46 -5.89
N ARG A 3 -4.93 -54.84 -6.36
CA ARG A 3 -5.07 -53.38 -6.52
C ARG A 3 -5.46 -52.80 -5.18
N ILE A 4 -4.61 -51.98 -4.58
CA ILE A 4 -5.00 -51.12 -3.46
C ILE A 4 -5.01 -49.70 -4.02
N ILE A 5 -6.14 -49.33 -4.63
CA ILE A 5 -6.48 -47.95 -4.98
C ILE A 5 -7.15 -47.39 -3.73
N VAL A 6 -6.37 -46.81 -2.83
CA VAL A 6 -6.91 -45.99 -1.75
C VAL A 6 -6.90 -44.55 -2.27
N LEU A 7 -8.05 -44.16 -2.79
CA LEU A 7 -8.41 -42.79 -3.15
C LEU A 7 -8.53 -41.94 -1.88
N THR A 8 -7.40 -41.54 -1.30
CA THR A 8 -7.33 -40.50 -0.26
C THR A 8 -6.62 -39.24 -0.75
N PHE A 9 -6.66 -38.96 -2.05
CA PHE A 9 -6.12 -37.72 -2.63
C PHE A 9 -7.14 -36.59 -2.80
N PHE A 10 -8.44 -36.85 -2.65
CA PHE A 10 -9.47 -35.82 -2.82
C PHE A 10 -9.87 -35.08 -1.53
N GLY A 11 -9.36 -35.48 -0.36
CA GLY A 11 -9.65 -34.81 0.91
C GLY A 11 -8.78 -33.57 1.19
N ILE A 12 -7.68 -33.38 0.45
CA ILE A 12 -6.69 -32.31 0.71
C ILE A 12 -6.82 -31.17 -0.33
N LEU A 13 -7.59 -31.38 -1.40
CA LEU A 13 -7.79 -30.39 -2.47
C LEU A 13 -8.96 -29.41 -2.19
N GLY A 14 -9.60 -29.50 -1.03
CA GLY A 14 -10.87 -28.83 -0.74
C GLY A 14 -10.81 -27.41 -0.17
N CYS A 15 -9.69 -26.94 0.39
CA CYS A 15 -9.59 -25.55 0.88
C CYS A 15 -8.26 -24.90 0.50
N THR A 16 -7.95 -24.98 -0.78
CA THR A 16 -7.11 -24.06 -1.56
C THR A 16 -7.78 -22.68 -1.74
N PHE A 17 -8.62 -22.24 -0.80
CA PHE A 17 -9.17 -20.88 -0.82
C PHE A 17 -8.11 -19.95 -0.28
N CYS A 18 -7.42 -19.30 -1.21
CA CYS A 18 -6.62 -18.11 -1.03
C CYS A 18 -7.07 -17.34 0.21
N ALA A 19 -6.23 -17.32 1.25
CA ALA A 19 -6.43 -16.43 2.37
C ALA A 19 -6.61 -15.03 1.78
N HIS A 20 -7.80 -14.46 1.94
CA HIS A 20 -8.11 -13.12 1.48
C HIS A 20 -7.13 -12.18 2.17
N VAL A 21 -6.14 -11.68 1.42
CA VAL A 21 -5.10 -10.80 1.97
C VAL A 21 -5.75 -9.45 2.17
N ARG A 22 -6.20 -9.19 3.41
CA ARG A 22 -6.77 -7.90 3.81
C ARG A 22 -5.74 -6.81 3.47
N THR A 23 -6.12 -5.85 2.63
CA THR A 23 -5.19 -4.85 2.06
C THR A 23 -4.98 -3.61 2.92
N GLY A 24 -5.46 -3.63 4.17
CA GLY A 24 -5.39 -2.50 5.06
C GLY A 24 -5.97 -2.78 6.44
N PRO A 25 -5.83 -1.82 7.38
CA PRO A 25 -6.31 -1.95 8.74
C PRO A 25 -7.84 -2.02 8.81
N GLU A 26 -8.36 -2.45 9.95
CA GLU A 26 -9.79 -2.52 10.20
C GLU A 26 -10.46 -1.13 10.06
N GLY A 27 -11.61 -1.09 9.39
CA GLY A 27 -12.32 0.17 9.07
C GLY A 27 -11.95 0.79 7.72
N CYS A 28 -10.88 0.35 7.06
CA CYS A 28 -10.57 0.75 5.68
C CYS A 28 -11.36 -0.08 4.66
N GLN A 29 -11.75 0.56 3.56
CA GLN A 29 -12.39 -0.11 2.43
C GLN A 29 -11.40 -1.07 1.76
N ASP A 30 -11.80 -2.33 1.58
CA ASP A 30 -11.03 -3.29 0.81
C ASP A 30 -11.23 -3.08 -0.69
N VAL A 31 -10.12 -2.84 -1.40
CA VAL A 31 -10.11 -2.56 -2.83
C VAL A 31 -9.27 -3.57 -3.62
N TYR A 32 -8.93 -4.72 -3.05
CA TYR A 32 -8.05 -5.71 -3.70
C TYR A 32 -8.49 -6.09 -5.12
N ASN A 33 -9.80 -6.32 -5.29
CA ASN A 33 -10.39 -6.71 -6.58
C ASN A 33 -10.54 -5.55 -7.57
N GLN A 34 -10.41 -4.30 -7.10
CA GLN A 34 -10.47 -3.09 -7.93
C GLN A 34 -9.07 -2.57 -8.30
N ALA A 35 -8.05 -2.95 -7.53
CA ALA A 35 -6.67 -2.58 -7.78
C ALA A 35 -6.14 -3.22 -9.08
N ALA A 36 -5.39 -2.44 -9.86
CA ALA A 36 -4.75 -2.92 -11.07
C ALA A 36 -3.79 -4.09 -10.76
N SER A 37 -4.07 -5.26 -11.31
CA SER A 37 -3.32 -6.49 -11.01
C SER A 37 -1.95 -6.56 -11.68
N ASN A 38 -1.70 -5.72 -12.67
CA ASN A 38 -0.52 -5.70 -13.53
C ASN A 38 0.17 -4.33 -13.53
N LEU A 39 0.10 -3.60 -12.42
CA LEU A 39 0.79 -2.32 -12.28
C LEU A 39 2.31 -2.50 -12.50
N ASN A 40 2.86 -1.74 -13.45
CA ASN A 40 4.31 -1.67 -13.60
C ASN A 40 4.87 -0.72 -12.54
N ASN A 41 5.31 -1.28 -11.41
CA ASN A 41 5.84 -0.51 -10.27
C ASN A 41 7.03 0.37 -10.68
N GLU A 42 7.98 -0.13 -11.47
CA GLU A 42 9.15 0.64 -11.87
C GLU A 42 8.77 1.89 -12.68
N GLN A 43 7.74 1.80 -13.52
CA GLN A 43 7.22 2.96 -14.25
C GLN A 43 6.38 3.87 -13.37
N PHE A 44 5.51 3.32 -12.52
CA PHE A 44 4.65 4.10 -11.65
C PHE A 44 5.45 4.95 -10.66
N TYR A 45 6.51 4.38 -10.08
CA TYR A 45 7.39 5.04 -9.12
C TYR A 45 8.50 5.86 -9.79
N LYS A 46 8.47 6.07 -11.11
CA LYS A 46 9.46 6.88 -11.82
C LYS A 46 9.03 8.35 -11.85
N GLY A 47 9.80 9.20 -11.18
CA GLY A 47 9.59 10.65 -11.19
C GLY A 47 8.66 11.12 -10.07
N SER A 48 7.77 12.06 -10.39
CA SER A 48 6.95 12.76 -9.40
C SER A 48 5.47 12.75 -9.77
N TRP A 49 4.59 12.61 -8.77
CA TRP A 49 3.15 12.79 -8.92
C TRP A 49 2.67 14.03 -8.21
N TYR A 50 1.70 14.71 -8.81
CA TYR A 50 0.96 15.80 -8.18
C TYR A 50 -0.44 15.32 -7.84
N VAL A 51 -0.87 15.56 -6.61
CA VAL A 51 -2.27 15.31 -6.23
C VAL A 51 -3.09 16.51 -6.69
N THR A 52 -3.89 16.31 -7.72
CA THR A 52 -4.74 17.36 -8.31
C THR A 52 -6.18 17.29 -7.82
N TYR A 53 -6.65 16.11 -7.39
CA TYR A 53 -8.02 15.88 -6.95
C TYR A 53 -8.07 14.88 -5.77
N GLY A 54 -9.01 15.09 -4.85
CA GLY A 54 -9.30 14.17 -3.75
C GLY A 54 -10.78 14.20 -3.39
N LYS A 55 -11.39 13.04 -3.13
CA LYS A 55 -12.85 12.91 -2.90
C LYS A 55 -13.31 13.60 -1.60
N TYR A 56 -12.47 13.55 -0.57
CA TYR A 56 -12.74 14.14 0.75
C TYR A 56 -11.52 14.97 1.14
N GLN A 57 -11.48 16.24 0.71
CA GLN A 57 -10.43 17.19 1.12
C GLN A 57 -10.90 17.92 2.38
N ASN A 58 -10.22 17.70 3.51
CA ASN A 58 -10.59 18.34 4.78
C ASN A 58 -9.92 19.71 5.00
N HIS A 59 -8.80 20.02 4.35
CA HIS A 59 -8.17 21.35 4.41
C HIS A 59 -7.44 21.68 3.09
N THR A 60 -7.26 23.00 2.88
CA THR A 60 -6.58 23.76 1.81
C THR A 60 -6.01 22.94 0.65
N SER A 61 -6.31 23.36 -0.59
CA SER A 61 -5.78 22.83 -1.86
C SER A 61 -4.25 22.93 -1.92
N LEU A 62 -3.56 22.08 -1.17
CA LEU A 62 -2.12 21.95 -1.19
C LEU A 62 -1.77 21.23 -2.50
N CYS A 63 -1.03 21.91 -3.36
CA CYS A 63 -0.45 21.34 -4.57
C CYS A 63 0.71 20.41 -4.16
N THR A 64 0.37 19.29 -3.53
CA THR A 64 1.35 18.38 -2.97
C THR A 64 1.98 17.58 -4.10
N LYS A 65 3.30 17.76 -4.26
CA LYS A 65 4.13 16.95 -5.13
C LYS A 65 4.77 15.83 -4.31
N PHE A 66 4.63 14.61 -4.80
CA PHE A 66 5.29 13.42 -4.27
C PHE A 66 6.42 13.03 -5.21
N ASP A 67 7.65 13.09 -4.73
CA ASP A 67 8.80 12.50 -5.40
C ASP A 67 8.96 11.06 -4.90
N MET A 68 9.12 10.09 -5.80
CA MET A 68 9.15 8.68 -5.39
C MET A 68 10.32 7.92 -6.03
N THR A 69 10.68 6.83 -5.37
CA THR A 69 11.66 5.85 -5.85
C THR A 69 11.18 4.45 -5.54
N TRP A 70 11.43 3.50 -6.45
CA TRP A 70 11.07 2.09 -6.25
C TRP A 70 12.16 1.31 -5.49
N THR A 71 13.44 1.62 -5.75
CA THR A 71 14.57 0.91 -5.15
C THR A 71 15.61 1.94 -4.66
N PRO A 72 15.59 2.33 -3.36
CA PRO A 72 14.69 1.87 -2.32
C PRO A 72 13.27 2.43 -2.48
N LEU A 73 12.27 1.70 -1.97
CA LEU A 73 10.88 2.11 -1.99
C LEU A 73 10.68 3.28 -1.02
N GLN A 74 10.55 4.48 -1.57
CA GLN A 74 10.47 5.71 -0.79
C GLN A 74 9.58 6.74 -1.47
N ILE A 75 8.88 7.52 -0.66
CA ILE A 75 8.12 8.69 -1.09
C ILE A 75 8.54 9.88 -0.25
N THR A 76 8.72 11.04 -0.87
CA THR A 76 8.98 12.31 -0.19
C THR A 76 8.05 13.39 -0.69
N TYR A 77 7.56 14.23 0.22
CA TYR A 77 6.68 15.34 -0.10
C TYR A 77 6.79 16.42 0.98
N ASP A 78 6.38 17.65 0.64
CA ASP A 78 6.43 18.78 1.57
C ASP A 78 5.03 19.10 2.11
N VAL A 79 4.96 19.34 3.42
CA VAL A 79 3.75 19.86 4.09
C VAL A 79 4.16 21.12 4.84
N ASN A 80 3.61 22.28 4.44
CA ASN A 80 3.90 23.56 5.08
C ASN A 80 5.42 23.80 5.27
N THR A 81 6.21 23.60 4.22
CA THR A 81 7.70 23.69 4.19
C THR A 81 8.47 22.60 4.94
N VAL A 82 7.76 21.66 5.57
CA VAL A 82 8.37 20.50 6.24
C VAL A 82 8.43 19.32 5.27
N LYS A 83 9.63 18.83 5.02
CA LYS A 83 9.86 17.66 4.18
C LYS A 83 9.56 16.37 4.94
N ILE A 84 8.56 15.63 4.50
CA ILE A 84 8.19 14.31 5.01
C ILE A 84 8.86 13.24 4.16
N THR A 85 9.42 12.22 4.82
CA THR A 85 9.99 11.05 4.14
C THR A 85 9.31 9.78 4.61
N CYS A 86 8.77 9.02 3.67
CA CYS A 86 8.08 7.77 3.90
C CYS A 86 8.86 6.63 3.26
N LYS A 87 9.21 5.61 4.05
CA LYS A 87 9.86 4.40 3.56
C LYS A 87 8.82 3.30 3.45
N GLY A 88 8.73 2.69 2.27
CA GLY A 88 7.82 1.58 2.05
C GLY A 88 8.50 0.24 2.33
N GLU A 89 7.68 -0.75 2.66
CA GLU A 89 8.12 -2.13 2.81
C GLU A 89 7.99 -2.89 1.50
N ALA A 90 8.84 -3.91 1.30
CA ALA A 90 8.77 -4.74 0.11
C ALA A 90 7.39 -5.43 0.04
N LEU A 91 6.77 -5.38 -1.14
CA LEU A 91 5.47 -6.00 -1.38
C LEU A 91 5.52 -7.48 -1.01
N GLN A 92 4.65 -7.91 -0.11
CA GLN A 92 4.45 -9.33 0.15
C GLN A 92 3.89 -10.00 -1.13
N SER A 93 4.25 -11.27 -1.36
CA SER A 93 3.79 -12.00 -2.54
C SER A 93 2.26 -11.98 -2.64
N GLY A 94 1.72 -11.48 -3.76
CA GLY A 94 0.28 -11.38 -4.00
C GLY A 94 -0.39 -10.11 -3.46
N ALA A 95 0.32 -9.24 -2.74
CA ALA A 95 -0.20 -7.96 -2.28
C ALA A 95 -0.33 -6.96 -3.45
N ARG A 96 -1.45 -6.24 -3.48
CA ARG A 96 -1.76 -5.18 -4.46
C ARG A 96 -1.74 -3.77 -3.86
N HIS A 97 -1.09 -3.61 -2.71
CA HIS A 97 -0.97 -2.35 -1.99
C HIS A 97 0.43 -2.23 -1.40
N THR A 98 0.87 -1.01 -1.13
CA THR A 98 2.17 -0.72 -0.53
C THR A 98 1.96 -0.02 0.81
N GLU A 99 2.60 -0.53 1.86
CA GLU A 99 2.60 0.11 3.17
C GLU A 99 3.80 1.03 3.32
N TYR A 100 3.58 2.20 3.95
CA TYR A 100 4.60 3.21 4.16
C TYR A 100 4.71 3.62 5.62
N LYS A 101 5.94 3.73 6.12
CA LYS A 101 6.28 4.31 7.42
C LYS A 101 6.88 5.69 7.20
N CYS A 102 6.12 6.72 7.57
CA CYS A 102 6.51 8.12 7.42
C CYS A 102 7.19 8.66 8.67
N LYS A 103 8.28 9.40 8.48
CA LYS A 103 8.93 10.19 9.52
C LYS A 103 8.78 11.66 9.16
N ALA A 104 8.14 12.41 10.06
CA ALA A 104 8.30 13.86 10.11
C ALA A 104 9.58 14.19 10.89
N PRO A 105 10.30 15.27 10.56
CA PRO A 105 11.33 15.78 11.45
C PRO A 105 10.71 16.12 12.81
N GLU A 106 11.39 15.75 13.90
CA GLU A 106 10.97 16.00 15.29
C GLU A 106 10.85 17.50 15.54
N CYS A 107 9.69 18.09 15.22
CA CYS A 107 9.22 19.40 15.68
C CYS A 107 7.79 19.64 15.17
N PHE A 108 6.82 18.93 15.73
CA PHE A 108 5.42 19.39 15.79
C PHE A 108 4.96 19.25 17.23
N ASN A 109 5.43 20.16 18.10
CA ASN A 109 4.67 20.49 19.29
C ASN A 109 3.41 21.21 18.80
N PHE A 110 2.28 20.51 18.76
CA PHE A 110 1.00 21.19 18.73
C PHE A 110 0.85 21.91 20.07
N ASN A 111 1.37 23.13 20.18
CA ASN A 111 0.90 24.06 21.21
C ASN A 111 -0.51 24.49 20.80
N THR A 112 -1.50 23.67 21.16
CA THR A 112 -2.88 24.13 21.23
C THR A 112 -2.99 25.03 22.46
N THR A 113 -2.73 26.32 22.30
CA THR A 113 -3.33 27.33 23.17
C THR A 113 -4.79 27.47 22.78
N SER A 114 -5.68 26.90 23.60
CA SER A 114 -7.10 27.26 23.69
C SER A 114 -7.26 28.60 24.38
#